data_AF-A0A857ABC7-F1
#
_entry.id   AF-A0A857ABC7-F1
#
_cell.length_a   1.000
_cell.length_b   1.000
_cell.length_c   1.000
_cell.angle_alpha   90.00
_cell.angle_beta   90.00
_cell.angle_gamma   90.00
#
_symmetry.space_group_name_H-M   'P 1'
#
loop_
_entity.id
_entity.type
_entity.pdbx_description
1 polymer ?
#
loop_
_entity_poly.entity_id
_entity_poly.type
_entity_poly.pdbx_seq_one_letter_code
_entity_poly.pdbx_strand_id
1 'polypeptide(L)'
;MHEVLLLGIAASELTVLLTSDPRGWSRRLSLFLTLLLAVICYSWFILGVSAVANAIGATLALVWFAWDLVDPSARGVLARWALASVGFVALLSLDPLNFPLLSLRSGRPIDLIIAVLFLVTGPVNHLITAILQCARGRASTPVPGWINAPVLPAMPVVDAEGGEDDAEESAEPEVISGVLPVLGAQAEGEEVTALRGGRWIGPLERLLIIVLAGAGAEVAIAAVVAAKGVIRFPEISQDSTGEKAEEFLIGSVSSWILAALVSMLIRVVSLH
;
A
#
# COMPACT_ATOMS: atom_id res chain seq x y z
N MET A 1 3.41 0.33 -24.69
CA MET A 1 4.09 1.39 -23.89
C MET A 1 3.52 1.39 -22.49
N HIS A 2 2.20 1.46 -22.35
CA HIS A 2 1.48 1.47 -21.06
C HIS A 2 1.74 0.24 -20.20
N GLU A 3 1.78 -0.96 -20.80
CA GLU A 3 2.11 -2.21 -20.11
C GLU A 3 3.47 -2.11 -19.37
N VAL A 4 4.51 -1.62 -20.05
CA VAL A 4 5.85 -1.42 -19.46
C VAL A 4 5.86 -0.31 -18.42
N LEU A 5 5.11 0.77 -18.65
CA LEU A 5 4.98 1.86 -17.69
C LEU A 5 4.31 1.40 -16.39
N LEU A 6 3.14 0.75 -16.51
CA LEU A 6 2.37 0.27 -15.37
C LEU A 6 3.14 -0.81 -14.62
N LEU A 7 3.71 -1.81 -15.31
CA LEU A 7 4.53 -2.84 -14.67
C LEU A 7 5.83 -2.27 -14.08
N GLY A 8 6.41 -1.24 -14.71
CA GLY A 8 7.59 -0.53 -14.20
C GLY A 8 7.29 0.25 -12.92
N ILE A 9 6.16 0.97 -12.86
CA ILE A 9 5.67 1.59 -11.63
C ILE A 9 5.43 0.51 -10.56
N ALA A 10 4.89 -0.65 -10.95
CA ALA A 10 4.62 -1.76 -10.03
C ALA A 10 5.90 -2.28 -9.41
N ALA A 11 6.91 -2.50 -10.26
CA ALA A 11 8.23 -2.94 -9.86
C ALA A 11 8.89 -1.91 -8.92
N SER A 12 8.74 -0.61 -9.20
CA SER A 12 9.28 0.45 -8.34
C SER A 12 8.67 0.41 -6.94
N GLU A 13 7.34 0.32 -6.82
CA GLU A 13 6.65 0.26 -5.52
C GLU A 13 6.93 -1.09 -4.84
N LEU A 14 7.03 -2.19 -5.59
CA LEU A 14 7.42 -3.49 -5.05
C LEU A 14 8.84 -3.45 -4.47
N THR A 15 9.76 -2.65 -5.03
CA THR A 15 11.08 -2.49 -4.42
C THR A 15 11.00 -1.79 -3.07
N VAL A 16 10.15 -0.76 -2.91
CA VAL A 16 9.88 -0.11 -1.61
C VAL A 16 9.41 -1.15 -0.59
N LEU A 17 8.54 -2.07 -1.03
CA LEU A 17 7.95 -3.13 -0.22
C LEU A 17 8.92 -4.26 0.19
N LEU A 18 9.90 -4.55 -0.67
CA LEU A 18 10.84 -5.67 -0.47
C LEU A 18 12.14 -5.25 0.20
N THR A 19 12.45 -3.95 0.27
CA THR A 19 13.67 -3.45 0.91
C THR A 19 13.33 -2.58 2.11
N SER A 20 13.38 -3.17 3.30
CA SER A 20 13.14 -2.49 4.57
C SER A 20 14.24 -1.50 4.97
N ASP A 21 15.35 -1.45 4.22
CA ASP A 21 16.59 -0.80 4.65
C ASP A 21 16.95 0.40 3.74
N PRO A 22 16.80 1.65 4.22
CA PRO A 22 16.98 2.87 3.41
C PRO A 22 18.42 3.09 2.94
N ARG A 23 19.42 2.40 3.54
CA ARG A 23 20.84 2.53 3.16
C ARG A 23 21.26 1.63 1.99
N GLY A 24 20.44 0.64 1.64
CA GLY A 24 20.70 -0.29 0.54
C GLY A 24 20.35 0.28 -0.84
N TRP A 25 20.73 1.54 -1.14
CA TRP A 25 20.42 2.20 -2.41
C TRP A 25 20.78 1.32 -3.63
N SER A 26 21.93 0.65 -3.56
CA SER A 26 22.40 -0.31 -4.57
C SER A 26 21.51 -1.55 -4.69
N ARG A 27 20.96 -2.07 -3.59
CA ARG A 27 20.06 -3.23 -3.59
C ARG A 27 18.70 -2.87 -4.17
N ARG A 28 18.14 -1.71 -3.81
CA ARG A 28 16.87 -1.20 -4.37
C ARG A 28 16.99 -1.00 -5.88
N LEU A 29 18.06 -0.31 -6.30
CA LEU A 29 18.32 -0.06 -7.71
C LEU A 29 18.53 -1.36 -8.48
N SER A 30 19.29 -2.31 -7.93
CA SER A 30 19.52 -3.61 -8.57
C SER A 30 18.22 -4.41 -8.75
N LEU A 31 17.39 -4.52 -7.70
CA LEU A 31 16.09 -5.19 -7.79
C LEU A 31 15.14 -4.49 -8.77
N PHE A 32 15.14 -3.16 -8.79
CA PHE A 32 14.32 -2.41 -9.74
C PHE A 32 14.75 -2.67 -11.18
N LEU A 33 16.07 -2.60 -11.45
CA LEU A 33 16.61 -2.84 -12.79
C LEU A 33 16.38 -4.27 -13.26
N THR A 34 16.46 -5.27 -12.37
CA THR A 34 16.17 -6.67 -12.75
C THR A 34 14.69 -6.88 -13.09
N LEU A 35 13.78 -6.32 -12.29
CA LEU A 35 12.34 -6.35 -12.59
C LEU A 35 12.02 -5.57 -13.86
N LEU A 36 12.60 -4.39 -14.06
CA LEU A 36 12.40 -3.57 -15.26
C LEU A 36 12.89 -4.32 -16.51
N LEU A 37 14.05 -4.98 -16.44
CA LEU A 37 14.57 -5.81 -17.52
C LEU A 37 13.62 -6.98 -17.83
N ALA A 38 13.11 -7.66 -16.81
CA ALA A 38 12.15 -8.75 -16.99
C ALA A 38 10.86 -8.27 -17.66
N VAL A 39 10.35 -7.09 -17.28
CA VAL A 39 9.18 -6.45 -17.89
C VAL A 39 9.43 -6.09 -19.36
N ILE A 40 10.59 -5.53 -19.68
CA ILE A 40 10.99 -5.20 -21.06
C ILE A 40 11.09 -6.48 -21.90
N CYS A 41 11.73 -7.53 -21.38
CA CYS A 41 11.82 -8.83 -22.05
C CYS A 41 10.44 -9.44 -22.28
N TYR A 42 9.58 -9.46 -21.27
CA TYR A 42 8.20 -9.96 -21.39
C TYR A 42 7.41 -9.19 -22.46
N SER A 43 7.47 -7.86 -22.42
CA SER A 43 6.74 -6.99 -23.35
C SER A 43 7.22 -7.14 -24.78
N TRP A 44 8.54 -7.30 -24.98
CA TRP A 44 9.12 -7.54 -26.29
C TRP A 44 8.78 -8.93 -26.84
N PHE A 45 9.05 -9.99 -26.06
CA PHE A 45 8.97 -11.36 -26.57
C PHE A 45 7.56 -11.93 -26.59
N ILE A 46 6.72 -11.59 -25.62
CA ILE A 46 5.38 -12.20 -25.46
C ILE A 46 4.30 -11.28 -26.01
N LEU A 47 4.37 -9.98 -25.74
CA LEU A 47 3.35 -9.02 -26.17
C LEU A 47 3.63 -8.37 -27.52
N GLY A 48 4.84 -8.59 -28.08
CA GLY A 48 5.25 -8.05 -29.38
C GLY A 48 5.33 -6.52 -29.41
N VAL A 49 5.54 -5.88 -28.26
CA VAL A 49 5.59 -4.42 -28.13
C VAL A 49 6.84 -3.87 -28.80
N SER A 50 6.70 -2.78 -29.55
CA SER A 50 7.82 -2.16 -30.27
C SER A 50 8.93 -1.67 -29.33
N ALA A 51 10.18 -1.68 -29.83
CA ALA A 51 11.35 -1.21 -29.08
C ALA A 51 11.18 0.24 -28.59
N VAL A 52 10.58 1.10 -29.41
CA VAL A 52 10.29 2.51 -29.07
C VAL A 52 9.29 2.61 -27.92
N ALA A 53 8.22 1.81 -27.95
CA ALA A 53 7.22 1.78 -26.90
C ALA A 53 7.78 1.23 -25.57
N ASN A 54 8.67 0.25 -25.62
CA ASN A 54 9.39 -0.26 -24.45
C ASN A 54 10.35 0.79 -23.89
N ALA A 55 11.08 1.51 -24.76
CA ALA A 55 11.99 2.57 -24.35
C ALA A 55 11.25 3.72 -23.64
N ILE A 56 10.12 4.18 -24.18
CA ILE A 56 9.31 5.24 -23.55
C ILE A 56 8.74 4.77 -22.20
N GLY A 57 8.23 3.54 -22.11
CA GLY A 57 7.72 3.00 -20.85
C GLY A 57 8.82 2.88 -19.78
N ALA A 58 10.00 2.40 -20.19
CA ALA A 58 11.14 2.21 -19.30
C ALA A 58 11.73 3.54 -18.80
N THR A 59 11.81 4.57 -19.65
CA THR A 59 12.29 5.90 -19.22
C THR A 59 11.35 6.53 -18.20
N LEU A 60 10.04 6.46 -18.44
CA LEU A 60 9.05 6.96 -17.47
C LEU A 60 9.09 6.19 -16.14
N ALA A 61 9.26 4.86 -16.19
CA ALA A 61 9.44 4.05 -14.98
C ALA A 61 10.74 4.39 -14.22
N LEU A 62 11.84 4.65 -14.93
CA LEU A 62 13.09 5.11 -14.33
C LEU A 62 12.94 6.49 -13.69
N VAL A 63 12.25 7.43 -14.34
CA VAL A 63 11.95 8.75 -13.77
C VAL A 63 11.10 8.62 -12.51
N TRP A 64 10.09 7.76 -12.53
CA TRP A 64 9.27 7.46 -11.35
C TRP A 64 10.11 6.93 -10.18
N PHE A 65 10.96 5.92 -10.44
CA PHE A 65 11.83 5.33 -9.43
C PHE A 65 12.89 6.32 -8.92
N ALA A 66 13.45 7.16 -9.80
CA ALA A 66 14.38 8.21 -9.40
C ALA A 66 13.70 9.24 -8.49
N TRP A 67 12.44 9.59 -8.75
CA TRP A 67 11.68 10.47 -7.86
C TRP A 67 11.44 9.78 -6.49
N ASP A 68 11.02 8.51 -6.47
CA ASP A 68 10.88 7.76 -5.20
C ASP A 68 12.16 7.74 -4.36
N LEU A 69 13.31 7.64 -5.01
CA LEU A 69 14.63 7.67 -4.37
C LEU A 69 15.00 9.05 -3.80
N VAL A 70 14.64 10.12 -4.49
CA VAL A 70 14.97 11.50 -4.10
C VAL A 70 14.05 12.00 -2.99
N ASP A 71 12.76 11.67 -3.07
CA ASP A 71 11.75 12.14 -2.12
C ASP A 71 10.82 11.00 -1.65
N PRO A 72 11.25 10.23 -0.63
CA PRO A 72 10.43 9.18 -0.03
C PRO A 72 9.38 9.71 0.95
N SER A 73 9.22 11.03 1.09
CA SER A 73 8.28 11.63 2.05
C SER A 73 6.82 11.31 1.70
N ALA A 74 5.93 11.35 2.70
CA ALA A 74 4.50 11.17 2.47
C ALA A 74 3.94 12.17 1.44
N ARG A 75 4.39 13.43 1.47
CA ARG A 75 4.04 14.43 0.43
C ARG A 75 4.57 14.05 -0.94
N GLY A 76 5.80 13.55 -1.03
CA GLY A 76 6.41 13.09 -2.27
C GLY A 76 5.63 11.93 -2.89
N VAL A 77 5.18 10.97 -2.07
CA VAL A 77 4.29 9.88 -2.51
C VAL A 77 2.97 10.45 -3.06
N LEU A 78 2.29 11.33 -2.32
CA LEU A 78 1.03 11.92 -2.78
C LEU A 78 1.18 12.71 -4.08
N ALA A 79 2.25 13.51 -4.19
CA ALA A 79 2.54 14.30 -5.38
C ALA A 79 2.77 13.41 -6.62
N ARG A 80 3.54 12.32 -6.46
CA ARG A 80 3.77 11.34 -7.52
C ARG A 80 2.47 10.70 -7.99
N TRP A 81 1.64 10.24 -7.05
CA TRP A 81 0.35 9.61 -7.39
C TRP A 81 -0.66 10.59 -7.99
N ALA A 82 -0.66 11.86 -7.56
CA ALA A 82 -1.45 12.91 -8.20
C ALA A 82 -0.98 13.15 -9.64
N LEU A 83 0.32 13.25 -9.88
CA LEU A 83 0.87 13.42 -11.22
C LEU A 83 0.60 12.20 -12.13
N ALA A 84 0.72 10.98 -11.59
CA ALA A 84 0.33 9.77 -12.30
C ALA A 84 -1.15 9.78 -12.68
N SER A 85 -2.02 10.22 -11.78
CA SER A 85 -3.47 10.32 -12.06
C SER A 85 -3.76 11.32 -13.18
N VAL A 86 -3.11 12.49 -13.16
CA VAL A 86 -3.21 13.49 -14.24
C VAL A 86 -2.69 12.93 -15.56
N GLY A 87 -1.51 12.29 -15.54
CA GLY A 87 -0.93 11.66 -16.72
C GLY A 87 -1.82 10.56 -17.29
N PHE A 88 -2.42 9.74 -16.43
CA PHE A 88 -3.33 8.68 -16.82
C PHE A 88 -4.61 9.22 -17.48
N VAL A 89 -5.22 10.27 -16.91
CA VAL A 89 -6.36 10.96 -17.51
C VAL A 89 -5.98 11.58 -18.85
N ALA A 90 -4.80 12.19 -18.96
CA ALA A 90 -4.31 12.73 -20.22
C ALA A 90 -4.18 11.64 -21.29
N LEU A 91 -3.60 10.48 -20.95
CA LEU A 91 -3.44 9.35 -21.87
C LEU A 91 -4.79 8.71 -22.27
N LEU A 92 -5.79 8.71 -21.40
CA LEU A 92 -7.17 8.31 -21.72
C LEU A 92 -7.88 9.31 -22.64
N SER A 93 -7.48 10.58 -22.58
CA SER A 93 -8.08 11.66 -23.37
C SER A 93 -7.50 11.74 -24.79
N LEU A 94 -6.36 11.09 -25.06
CA LEU A 94 -5.74 11.08 -26.38
C LEU A 94 -6.51 10.20 -27.37
N ASP A 95 -6.81 10.75 -28.54
CA ASP A 95 -7.44 9.98 -29.61
C ASP A 95 -6.48 8.94 -30.20
N PRO A 96 -6.90 7.67 -30.28
CA PRO A 96 -6.02 6.57 -30.72
C PRO A 96 -5.59 6.70 -32.18
N LEU A 97 -6.35 7.42 -33.00
CA LEU A 97 -6.02 7.66 -34.42
C LEU A 97 -4.80 8.57 -34.60
N ASN A 98 -4.60 9.53 -33.69
CA ASN A 98 -3.50 10.49 -33.77
C ASN A 98 -2.27 10.01 -32.99
N PHE A 99 -2.49 9.29 -31.88
CA PHE A 99 -1.43 8.86 -30.98
C PHE A 99 -1.57 7.37 -30.61
N PRO A 100 -1.38 6.44 -31.56
CA PRO A 100 -1.60 5.01 -31.34
C PRO A 100 -0.65 4.40 -30.30
N LEU A 101 0.53 4.99 -30.09
CA LEU A 101 1.51 4.53 -29.11
C LEU A 101 1.26 5.06 -27.68
N LEU A 102 0.46 6.12 -27.53
CA LEU A 102 0.22 6.81 -26.25
C LEU A 102 -1.25 6.74 -25.79
N SER A 103 -2.21 6.44 -26.66
CA SER A 103 -3.61 6.34 -26.26
C SER A 103 -3.87 5.09 -25.43
N LEU A 104 -4.43 5.27 -24.24
CA LEU A 104 -4.93 4.19 -23.36
C LEU A 104 -6.33 3.71 -23.76
N ARG A 105 -6.98 4.37 -24.75
CA ARG A 105 -8.36 4.08 -25.16
C ARG A 105 -8.50 2.79 -25.97
N SER A 106 -7.39 2.20 -26.44
CA SER A 106 -7.35 0.87 -27.09
C SER A 106 -7.43 -0.31 -26.10
N GLY A 107 -7.86 -0.04 -24.86
CA GLY A 107 -7.66 -0.83 -23.64
C GLY A 107 -7.53 -2.34 -23.83
N ARG A 108 -6.30 -2.85 -23.70
CA ARG A 108 -6.09 -4.29 -23.64
C ARG A 108 -6.57 -4.79 -22.26
N PRO A 109 -7.18 -6.00 -22.18
CA PRO A 109 -7.63 -6.56 -20.90
C PRO A 109 -6.50 -6.68 -19.87
N ILE A 110 -5.24 -6.73 -20.34
CA ILE A 110 -4.06 -6.76 -19.48
C ILE A 110 -3.88 -5.48 -18.65
N ASP A 111 -4.22 -4.30 -19.17
CA ASP A 111 -4.08 -3.02 -18.46
C ASP A 111 -5.08 -2.94 -17.30
N LEU A 112 -6.30 -3.49 -17.50
CA LEU A 112 -7.32 -3.59 -16.46
C LEU A 112 -6.90 -4.56 -15.36
N ILE A 113 -6.32 -5.71 -15.72
CA ILE A 113 -5.78 -6.68 -14.75
C ILE A 113 -4.69 -6.00 -13.91
N ILE A 114 -3.77 -5.26 -14.53
CA ILE A 114 -2.71 -4.55 -13.81
C ILE A 114 -3.32 -3.50 -12.88
N ALA A 115 -4.28 -2.70 -13.33
CA ALA A 115 -4.95 -1.69 -12.49
C ALA A 115 -5.64 -2.31 -11.26
N VAL A 116 -6.35 -3.42 -11.43
CA VAL A 116 -7.01 -4.15 -10.33
C VAL A 116 -5.96 -4.73 -9.36
N LEU A 117 -4.91 -5.35 -9.88
CA LEU A 117 -3.84 -5.88 -9.04
C LEU A 117 -3.16 -4.78 -8.23
N PHE A 118 -2.87 -3.63 -8.84
CA PHE A 118 -2.33 -2.46 -8.15
C PHE A 118 -3.19 -2.00 -6.98
N LEU A 119 -4.51 -1.96 -7.22
CA LEU A 119 -5.46 -1.52 -6.21
C LEU A 119 -5.52 -2.49 -5.02
N VAL A 120 -5.43 -3.79 -5.27
CA VAL A 120 -5.55 -4.81 -4.22
C VAL A 120 -4.21 -5.01 -3.50
N THR A 121 -3.08 -4.65 -4.11
CA THR A 121 -1.73 -4.93 -3.59
C THR A 121 -1.11 -3.77 -2.80
N GLY A 122 0.17 -3.94 -2.43
CA GLY A 122 0.93 -3.03 -1.58
C GLY A 122 1.07 -1.58 -2.07
N PRO A 123 1.10 -1.23 -3.38
CA PRO A 123 1.20 0.16 -3.82
C PRO A 123 0.07 1.05 -3.28
N VAL A 124 -1.17 0.55 -3.27
CA VAL A 124 -2.30 1.31 -2.71
C VAL A 124 -2.25 1.36 -1.19
N ASN A 125 -1.76 0.32 -0.51
CA ASN A 125 -1.53 0.38 0.93
C ASN A 125 -0.45 1.42 1.28
N HIS A 126 0.60 1.52 0.47
CA HIS A 126 1.65 2.52 0.61
C HIS A 126 1.09 3.95 0.43
N LEU A 127 0.24 4.16 -0.58
CA LEU A 127 -0.48 5.41 -0.78
C LEU A 127 -1.40 5.77 0.41
N ILE A 128 -2.21 4.83 0.90
CA ILE A 128 -3.10 5.07 2.05
C ILE A 128 -2.28 5.42 3.30
N THR A 129 -1.14 4.75 3.50
CA THR A 129 -0.23 5.06 4.61
C THR A 129 0.33 6.48 4.50
N ALA A 130 0.64 6.95 3.29
CA ALA A 130 1.07 8.33 3.05
C ALA A 130 -0.06 9.34 3.38
N ILE A 131 -1.31 9.04 3.01
CA ILE A 131 -2.47 9.88 3.35
C ILE A 131 -2.61 10.00 4.87
N LEU A 132 -2.54 8.88 5.59
CA LEU A 132 -2.65 8.85 7.05
C LEU A 132 -1.51 9.63 7.73
N GLN A 133 -0.28 9.54 7.23
CA GLN A 133 0.84 10.33 7.76
C GLN A 133 0.65 11.82 7.54
N CYS A 134 0.13 12.23 6.38
CA CYS A 134 -0.22 13.61 6.13
C CYS A 134 -1.32 14.10 7.07
N ALA A 135 -2.36 13.29 7.33
CA ALA A 135 -3.41 13.61 8.29
C ALA A 135 -2.88 13.82 9.72
N ARG A 136 -1.89 13.01 10.13
CA ARG A 136 -1.18 13.14 11.43
C ARG A 136 -0.18 14.31 11.49
N GLY A 137 -0.10 15.16 10.47
CA GLY A 137 0.87 16.26 10.38
C GLY A 137 2.31 15.84 10.10
N ARG A 138 2.58 14.54 9.85
CA ARG A 138 3.91 13.97 9.58
C ARG A 138 4.18 13.87 8.07
N ALA A 139 3.87 14.94 7.36
CA ALA A 139 3.85 14.91 5.91
C ALA A 139 5.27 14.85 5.27
N SER A 140 6.30 15.27 6.03
CA SER A 140 7.71 15.21 5.62
C SER A 140 8.42 13.91 6.01
N THR A 141 7.79 13.04 6.81
CA THR A 141 8.43 11.78 7.20
C THR A 141 8.38 10.77 6.06
N PRO A 142 9.43 9.96 5.89
CA PRO A 142 9.45 8.91 4.89
C PRO A 142 8.38 7.85 5.21
N VAL A 143 7.70 7.38 4.17
CA VAL A 143 6.66 6.36 4.34
C VAL A 143 7.32 5.00 4.56
N PRO A 144 6.95 4.24 5.62
CA PRO A 144 7.47 2.90 5.84
C PRO A 144 7.13 2.00 4.64
N GLY A 145 8.17 1.40 4.05
CA GLY A 145 8.01 0.67 2.81
C GLY A 145 7.38 -0.72 2.95
N TRP A 146 7.44 -1.38 4.09
CA TRP A 146 6.95 -2.76 4.23
C TRP A 146 5.42 -2.93 4.23
N ILE A 147 4.94 -3.99 3.56
CA ILE A 147 3.54 -4.51 3.53
C ILE A 147 2.94 -4.76 4.93
N ASN A 148 3.78 -4.71 5.97
CA ASN A 148 3.50 -5.16 7.33
C ASN A 148 3.87 -4.13 8.39
N ALA A 149 3.90 -2.83 8.09
CA ALA A 149 3.79 -1.86 9.17
C ALA A 149 2.54 -2.26 9.96
N PRO A 150 2.66 -2.67 11.24
CA PRO A 150 1.47 -2.68 12.07
C PRO A 150 0.88 -1.28 11.89
N VAL A 151 -0.44 -1.16 11.82
CA VAL A 151 -1.04 0.07 12.37
C VAL A 151 -0.39 0.14 13.75
N LEU A 152 0.59 1.03 13.88
CA LEU A 152 1.66 0.94 14.89
C LEU A 152 1.02 0.71 16.26
N PRO A 153 1.70 0.00 17.18
CA PRO A 153 1.15 -0.30 18.50
C PRO A 153 0.56 0.98 19.09
N ALA A 154 -0.57 0.83 19.79
CA ALA A 154 -1.16 1.92 20.56
C ALA A 154 -0.04 2.69 21.24
N MET A 155 -0.10 4.03 21.16
CA MET A 155 0.91 4.91 21.76
C MET A 155 1.37 4.36 23.11
N PRO A 156 2.68 4.38 23.43
CA PRO A 156 3.08 4.08 24.78
C PRO A 156 2.27 5.00 25.69
N VAL A 157 1.50 4.40 26.58
CA VAL A 157 0.88 5.13 27.68
C VAL A 157 2.05 5.76 28.40
N VAL A 158 2.15 7.08 28.30
CA VAL A 158 3.10 7.83 29.12
C VAL A 158 2.52 7.73 30.52
N ASP A 159 2.92 6.71 31.26
CA ASP A 159 2.73 6.68 32.70
C ASP A 159 3.54 7.85 33.24
N ALA A 160 2.81 8.92 33.58
CA ALA A 160 3.36 10.10 34.20
C ALA A 160 3.63 9.79 35.69
N GLU A 161 4.81 9.25 35.99
CA GLU A 161 5.51 9.38 37.27
C GLU A 161 7.01 9.43 36.90
N GLY A 162 7.78 10.50 37.06
CA GLY A 162 7.98 11.32 38.25
C GLY A 162 9.29 10.92 38.91
N GLY A 163 10.37 11.71 38.75
CA GLY A 163 11.57 11.63 39.60
C GLY A 163 12.92 11.59 38.87
N GLU A 164 13.80 12.50 39.26
CA GLU A 164 15.13 12.81 38.71
C GLU A 164 16.27 11.90 39.25
N ASP A 165 17.42 12.01 38.56
CA ASP A 165 18.82 11.78 38.97
C ASP A 165 19.47 10.37 39.03
N ASP A 166 20.46 10.24 38.13
CA ASP A 166 21.88 9.87 38.32
C ASP A 166 22.39 8.44 38.59
N ALA A 167 23.26 8.03 37.64
CA ALA A 167 24.58 7.41 37.77
C ALA A 167 24.79 5.94 38.24
N GLU A 168 25.42 5.20 37.31
CA GLU A 168 26.54 4.23 37.46
C GLU A 168 26.43 2.90 38.27
N GLU A 169 26.81 1.83 37.55
CA GLU A 169 27.74 0.75 37.95
C GLU A 169 27.23 -0.55 38.67
N SER A 170 27.28 -1.64 37.89
CA SER A 170 27.65 -3.05 38.17
C SER A 170 27.24 -3.83 39.43
N ALA A 171 26.93 -5.12 39.17
CA ALA A 171 27.26 -6.35 39.93
C ALA A 171 26.07 -7.12 40.57
N GLU A 172 25.83 -8.33 40.05
CA GLU A 172 25.26 -9.50 40.77
C GLU A 172 26.35 -10.15 41.69
N PRO A 173 26.14 -11.25 42.49
CA PRO A 173 25.02 -12.22 42.56
C PRO A 173 24.65 -12.78 43.98
N GLU A 174 23.86 -13.89 43.99
CA GLU A 174 23.62 -14.91 45.06
C GLU A 174 22.49 -14.65 46.11
N VAL A 175 21.64 -15.59 46.61
CA VAL A 175 21.55 -17.07 46.58
C VAL A 175 20.16 -17.57 47.13
N ILE A 176 19.56 -18.54 46.42
CA ILE A 176 18.84 -19.81 46.79
C ILE A 176 17.74 -19.86 47.88
N SER A 177 16.54 -20.34 47.48
CA SER A 177 15.81 -21.51 48.04
C SER A 177 14.46 -21.67 47.28
N GLY A 178 14.05 -22.78 46.66
CA GLY A 178 14.51 -24.16 46.71
C GLY A 178 13.35 -25.15 46.95
N VAL A 179 12.36 -25.25 46.04
CA VAL A 179 11.48 -26.44 45.94
C VAL A 179 11.18 -26.73 44.45
N LEU A 180 11.53 -27.94 44.00
CA LEU A 180 11.37 -28.55 42.66
C LEU A 180 10.73 -29.95 42.89
N PRO A 181 10.37 -30.75 41.87
CA PRO A 181 9.32 -30.61 40.85
C PRO A 181 8.34 -31.82 40.87
N VAL A 182 7.15 -31.70 40.26
CA VAL A 182 6.43 -32.87 39.72
C VAL A 182 5.91 -32.50 38.33
N LEU A 183 6.44 -33.21 37.33
CA LEU A 183 6.04 -33.17 35.92
C LEU A 183 4.61 -33.69 35.74
N GLY A 184 3.84 -33.05 34.87
CA GLY A 184 2.77 -33.75 34.13
C GLY A 184 1.42 -33.07 34.03
N ALA A 185 1.34 -31.91 33.37
CA ALA A 185 0.20 -31.57 32.51
C ALA A 185 0.64 -30.43 31.58
N GLN A 186 0.89 -30.79 30.33
CA GLN A 186 1.06 -29.87 29.21
C GLN A 186 -0.21 -29.01 29.10
N ALA A 187 -0.22 -27.85 29.74
CA ALA A 187 -0.98 -26.72 29.22
C ALA A 187 -0.07 -26.11 28.16
N GLU A 188 -0.20 -26.62 26.93
CA GLU A 188 0.28 -25.93 25.75
C GLU A 188 -0.16 -24.47 25.90
N GLY A 189 0.81 -23.57 26.01
CA GLY A 189 0.58 -22.16 25.85
C GLY A 189 0.00 -22.00 24.46
N GLU A 190 -1.32 -21.92 24.40
CA GLU A 190 -2.06 -21.57 23.21
C GLU A 190 -1.64 -20.13 22.90
N GLU A 191 -0.54 -20.00 22.15
CA GLU A 191 -0.29 -18.85 21.31
C GLU A 191 -1.51 -18.75 20.40
N VAL A 192 -2.54 -18.05 20.88
CA VAL A 192 -3.56 -17.48 20.02
C VAL A 192 -2.80 -16.49 19.18
N THR A 193 -2.26 -17.01 18.09
CA THR A 193 -1.70 -16.24 16.99
C THR A 193 -2.81 -15.32 16.54
N ALA A 194 -2.84 -14.11 17.12
CA ALA A 194 -3.82 -13.09 16.79
C ALA A 194 -3.82 -13.00 15.27
N LEU A 195 -4.92 -13.46 14.67
CA LEU A 195 -5.02 -13.60 13.23
C LEU A 195 -4.60 -12.25 12.64
N ARG A 196 -3.61 -12.26 11.73
CA ARG A 196 -3.15 -11.08 10.98
C ARG A 196 -4.25 -10.54 10.03
N GLY A 197 -5.52 -10.65 10.40
CA GLY A 197 -6.71 -10.38 9.61
C GLY A 197 -6.80 -8.93 9.16
N GLY A 198 -6.33 -7.99 9.98
CA GLY A 198 -6.21 -6.57 9.59
C GLY A 198 -5.43 -6.35 8.29
N ARG A 199 -4.52 -7.28 7.93
CA ARG A 199 -3.70 -7.21 6.72
C ARG A 199 -4.46 -7.50 5.43
N TRP A 200 -5.47 -8.37 5.50
CA TRP A 200 -6.22 -8.83 4.32
C TRP A 200 -7.60 -8.19 4.20
N ILE A 201 -8.15 -7.67 5.30
CA ILE A 201 -9.47 -7.02 5.30
C ILE A 201 -9.53 -5.87 4.30
N GLY A 202 -8.54 -4.98 4.26
CA GLY A 202 -8.52 -3.85 3.33
C GLY A 202 -8.54 -4.26 1.85
N PRO A 203 -7.58 -5.10 1.39
CA PRO A 203 -7.60 -5.66 0.03
C PRO A 203 -8.89 -6.39 -0.34
N LEU A 204 -9.44 -7.20 0.58
CA LEU A 204 -10.67 -7.96 0.34
C LEU A 204 -11.89 -7.04 0.19
N GLU A 205 -11.99 -5.98 0.99
CA GLU A 205 -13.05 -4.99 0.84
C GLU A 205 -12.97 -4.25 -0.49
N ARG A 206 -11.77 -3.86 -0.92
CA ARG A 206 -11.58 -3.21 -2.23
C ARG A 206 -12.05 -4.12 -3.36
N LEU A 207 -11.65 -5.39 -3.31
CA LEU A 207 -12.07 -6.39 -4.30
C LEU A 207 -13.59 -6.59 -4.27
N LEU A 208 -14.19 -6.68 -3.08
CA LEU A 208 -15.63 -6.78 -2.91
C LEU A 208 -16.37 -5.58 -3.53
N ILE A 209 -15.91 -4.34 -3.27
CA ILE A 209 -16.52 -3.13 -3.86
C ILE A 209 -16.41 -3.14 -5.38
N ILE A 210 -15.26 -3.50 -5.96
CA ILE A 210 -15.11 -3.58 -7.43
C ILE A 210 -16.10 -4.58 -8.02
N VAL A 211 -16.22 -5.77 -7.42
CA VAL A 211 -17.11 -6.83 -7.90
C VAL A 211 -18.57 -6.39 -7.79
N LEU A 212 -18.98 -5.84 -6.65
CA LEU A 212 -20.35 -5.35 -6.45
C LEU A 212 -20.69 -4.19 -7.38
N ALA A 213 -19.75 -3.26 -7.61
CA ALA A 213 -19.95 -2.16 -8.52
C ALA A 213 -20.04 -2.63 -9.99
N GLY A 214 -19.23 -3.63 -10.37
CA GLY A 214 -19.34 -4.30 -11.66
C GLY A 214 -20.66 -5.06 -11.85
N ALA A 215 -21.23 -5.59 -10.77
CA ALA A 215 -22.53 -6.26 -10.76
C ALA A 215 -23.74 -5.29 -10.67
N GLY A 216 -23.51 -3.98 -10.54
CA GLY A 216 -24.59 -3.00 -10.33
C GLY A 216 -25.35 -3.21 -9.01
N ALA A 217 -24.66 -3.62 -7.96
CA ALA A 217 -25.24 -3.91 -6.65
C ALA A 217 -24.99 -2.76 -5.65
N GLU A 218 -25.49 -1.56 -5.95
CA GLU A 218 -25.21 -0.35 -5.16
C GLU A 218 -25.70 -0.47 -3.71
N VAL A 219 -26.84 -1.15 -3.51
CA VAL A 219 -27.40 -1.44 -2.18
C VAL A 219 -26.46 -2.31 -1.36
N ALA A 220 -25.81 -3.30 -1.98
CA ALA A 220 -24.86 -4.18 -1.29
C ALA A 220 -23.58 -3.42 -0.91
N ILE A 221 -23.11 -2.48 -1.74
CA ILE A 221 -21.97 -1.61 -1.41
C ILE A 221 -22.31 -0.76 -0.18
N ALA A 222 -23.50 -0.13 -0.16
CA ALA A 222 -23.96 0.66 0.98
C ALA A 222 -24.04 -0.18 2.27
N ALA A 223 -24.51 -1.43 2.16
CA ALA A 223 -24.56 -2.37 3.30
C ALA A 223 -23.16 -2.71 3.83
N VAL A 224 -22.17 -2.95 2.96
CA VAL A 224 -20.78 -3.23 3.38
C VAL A 224 -20.17 -2.03 4.10
N VAL A 225 -20.34 -0.83 3.55
CA VAL A 225 -19.88 0.42 4.16
C VAL A 225 -20.52 0.62 5.53
N ALA A 226 -21.84 0.42 5.64
CA ALA A 226 -22.57 0.54 6.90
C ALA A 226 -22.13 -0.50 7.94
N ALA A 227 -22.01 -1.76 7.54
CA ALA A 227 -21.59 -2.85 8.42
C ALA A 227 -20.20 -2.60 9.01
N LYS A 228 -19.24 -2.14 8.20
CA LYS A 228 -17.89 -1.82 8.67
C LYS A 228 -17.88 -0.70 9.72
N GLY A 229 -18.72 0.32 9.53
CA GLY A 229 -18.89 1.42 10.49
C GLY A 229 -19.45 0.96 11.84
N VAL A 230 -20.45 0.08 11.82
CA VAL A 230 -21.09 -0.43 13.05
C VAL A 230 -20.15 -1.33 13.86
N ILE A 231 -19.38 -2.20 13.21
CA ILE A 231 -18.48 -3.15 13.89
C ILE A 231 -17.36 -2.43 14.64
N ARG A 232 -16.86 -1.31 14.11
CA ARG A 232 -15.76 -0.53 14.71
C ARG A 232 -16.23 0.53 15.71
N PHE A 233 -17.54 0.76 15.81
CA PHE A 233 -18.10 1.78 16.70
C PHE A 233 -17.73 1.61 18.18
N PRO A 234 -17.72 0.39 18.77
CA PRO A 234 -17.33 0.20 20.17
C PRO A 234 -15.89 0.63 20.45
N GLU A 235 -14.95 0.28 19.56
CA GLU A 235 -13.52 0.61 19.66
C GLU A 235 -13.25 2.10 19.46
N ILE A 236 -14.04 2.74 18.60
CA ILE A 236 -13.98 4.19 18.34
C ILE A 236 -14.56 5.00 19.50
N SER A 237 -15.65 4.52 20.11
CA SER A 237 -16.35 5.23 21.19
C SER A 237 -15.59 5.28 22.51
N GLN A 238 -14.62 4.38 22.71
CA GLN A 238 -13.77 4.32 23.90
C GLN A 238 -12.53 5.21 23.80
N ASP A 239 -12.25 5.81 22.64
CA ASP A 239 -11.10 6.67 22.43
C ASP A 239 -11.43 8.12 22.83
N SER A 240 -10.86 8.59 23.94
CA SER A 240 -11.18 9.91 24.52
C SER A 240 -10.71 11.10 23.67
N THR A 241 -9.74 10.88 22.78
CA THR A 241 -9.17 11.91 21.89
C THR A 241 -9.81 11.89 20.49
N GLY A 242 -10.51 10.81 20.11
CA GLY A 242 -11.11 10.65 18.78
C GLY A 242 -10.10 10.44 17.63
N GLU A 243 -8.80 10.40 17.91
CA GLU A 243 -7.75 10.28 16.88
C GLU A 243 -7.82 8.94 16.13
N LYS A 244 -8.15 7.84 16.83
CA LYS A 244 -8.33 6.53 16.19
C LYS A 244 -9.58 6.49 15.31
N ALA A 245 -10.61 7.24 15.67
CA ALA A 245 -11.83 7.39 14.88
C ALA A 245 -11.51 8.05 13.53
N GLU A 246 -10.76 9.15 13.58
CA GLU A 246 -10.35 9.90 12.41
C GLU A 246 -9.45 9.07 11.50
N GLU A 247 -8.45 8.37 12.05
CA GLU A 247 -7.58 7.49 11.27
C GLU A 247 -8.36 6.38 10.56
N PHE A 248 -9.29 5.74 11.27
CA PHE A 248 -10.13 4.69 10.70
C PHE A 248 -11.01 5.21 9.56
N LEU A 249 -11.60 6.39 9.75
CA LEU A 249 -12.46 7.04 8.74
C LEU A 249 -11.65 7.45 7.52
N ILE A 250 -10.54 8.16 7.69
CA ILE A 250 -9.68 8.61 6.57
C ILE A 250 -9.15 7.40 5.80
N GLY A 251 -8.67 6.36 6.50
CA GLY A 251 -8.17 5.15 5.87
C GLY A 251 -9.23 4.40 5.07
N SER A 252 -10.42 4.22 5.65
CA SER A 252 -11.53 3.49 5.00
C SER A 252 -12.10 4.25 3.81
N VAL A 253 -12.38 5.55 3.97
CA VAL A 253 -12.91 6.41 2.91
C VAL A 253 -11.93 6.50 1.74
N SER A 254 -10.63 6.71 2.01
CA SER A 254 -9.61 6.76 0.96
C SER A 254 -9.55 5.44 0.18
N SER A 255 -9.60 4.31 0.88
CA SER A 255 -9.57 2.98 0.26
C SER A 255 -10.80 2.72 -0.62
N TRP A 256 -12.00 3.12 -0.18
CA TRP A 256 -13.24 2.95 -0.94
C TRP A 256 -13.31 3.88 -2.16
N ILE A 257 -12.84 5.12 -2.05
CA ILE A 257 -12.74 6.05 -3.19
C ILE A 257 -11.83 5.46 -4.27
N LEU A 258 -10.66 4.94 -3.91
CA LEU A 258 -9.75 4.30 -4.86
C LEU A 258 -10.42 3.10 -5.55
N ALA A 259 -11.16 2.27 -4.81
CA ALA A 259 -11.91 1.15 -5.40
C ALA A 259 -13.00 1.60 -6.37
N ALA A 260 -13.74 2.66 -6.03
CA ALA A 260 -14.76 3.24 -6.89
C ALA A 260 -14.15 3.81 -8.19
N LEU A 261 -13.01 4.51 -8.10
CA LEU A 261 -12.32 5.06 -9.27
C LEU A 261 -11.85 3.96 -10.25
N VAL A 262 -11.31 2.85 -9.73
CA VAL A 262 -10.91 1.71 -10.56
C VAL A 262 -12.12 1.02 -11.19
N SER A 263 -13.22 0.84 -10.44
CA SER A 263 -14.45 0.30 -11.01
C SER A 263 -15.01 1.19 -12.13
N MET A 264 -15.00 2.51 -11.94
CA MET A 264 -15.39 3.47 -12.96
C MET A 264 -14.49 3.38 -14.19
N LEU A 265 -13.16 3.25 -14.00
CA LEU A 265 -12.21 3.07 -15.09
C LEU A 265 -12.50 1.80 -15.90
N ILE A 266 -12.71 0.67 -15.22
CA ILE A 266 -13.08 -0.60 -15.88
C ILE A 266 -14.32 -0.36 -16.75
N ARG A 267 -15.35 0.29 -16.20
CA ARG A 267 -16.58 0.57 -16.93
C ARG A 267 -16.36 1.46 -18.16
N VAL A 268 -15.58 2.54 -18.03
CA VAL A 268 -15.30 3.47 -19.15
C VAL A 268 -14.54 2.77 -20.27
N VAL A 269 -13.54 1.94 -19.91
CA VAL A 269 -12.74 1.19 -20.88
C VAL A 269 -13.54 0.05 -21.51
N SER A 270 -14.37 -0.66 -20.75
CA SER A 270 -15.22 -1.75 -21.29
C SER A 270 -16.35 -1.25 -22.21
N LEU A 271 -16.68 0.04 -22.18
CA LEU A 271 -17.70 0.64 -23.05
C LEU A 271 -17.15 1.08 -24.42
N HIS A 272 -15.82 1.08 -24.62
CA HIS A 272 -15.14 1.46 -25.84
C HIS A 272 -14.42 0.26 -26.48
#